data_AF-A0A7S3BC92-F1
#
_entry.id   AF-A0A7S3BC92-F1
#
_cell.length_a   1.000
_cell.length_b   1.000
_cell.length_c   1.000
_cell.angle_alpha   90.00
_cell.angle_beta   90.00
_cell.angle_gamma   90.00
#
_symmetry.space_group_name_H-M   'P 1'
#
loop_
_entity.id
_entity.type
_entity.pdbx_description
1 polymer ?
#
loop_
_entity_poly.entity_id
_entity_poly.type
_entity_poly.pdbx_seq_one_letter_code
_entity_poly.pdbx_strand_id
1 'polypeptide(L)'
;NVAKLPFTNAALARSVGKTIEDFQDAPVANAAANIVFDALAQSKSGLLPPAVVDERRAAWLKSDGSFELGAFSGALSRAQAVVVSSTAILYIVTPGFALALIAKAAKLIP
;
A
#
# COMPACT_ATOMS: atom_id res chain seq x y z
N ASN A 1 -3.02 -12.30 16.94
CA ASN A 1 -3.18 -13.69 16.46
C ASN A 1 -2.50 -14.00 15.13
N VAL A 2 -1.86 -13.04 14.44
CA VAL A 2 -1.23 -13.30 13.12
C VAL A 2 -0.12 -14.36 13.17
N ALA A 3 0.68 -14.42 14.24
CA ALA A 3 1.69 -15.47 14.41
C ALA A 3 1.13 -16.90 14.50
N LYS A 4 -0.19 -17.07 14.67
CA LYS A 4 -0.86 -18.38 14.72
C LYS A 4 -1.56 -18.74 13.40
N LEU A 5 -1.57 -17.84 12.43
CA LEU A 5 -2.20 -18.09 11.14
C LEU A 5 -1.23 -18.88 10.26
N PRO A 6 -1.67 -20.00 9.66
CA PRO A 6 -0.83 -20.74 8.75
C PRO A 6 -0.54 -19.90 7.50
N PHE A 7 0.72 -19.91 7.06
CA PHE A 7 1.08 -19.38 5.76
C PHE A 7 0.57 -20.31 4.66
N THR A 8 -0.06 -19.77 3.61
CA THR A 8 -0.72 -20.60 2.57
C THR A 8 -0.28 -20.27 1.14
N ASN A 9 0.58 -19.27 0.95
CA ASN A 9 0.92 -18.77 -0.38
C ASN A 9 2.15 -19.47 -0.99
N ALA A 10 1.92 -20.60 -1.67
CA ALA A 10 2.97 -21.38 -2.31
C ALA A 10 3.79 -20.60 -3.36
N ALA A 11 3.16 -19.66 -4.08
CA ALA A 11 3.87 -18.85 -5.07
C ALA A 11 4.87 -17.90 -4.42
N LEU A 12 4.47 -17.25 -3.32
CA LEU A 12 5.34 -16.39 -2.54
C LEU A 12 6.48 -17.17 -1.89
N ALA A 13 6.21 -18.35 -1.34
CA ALA A 13 7.27 -19.21 -0.79
C ALA A 13 8.32 -19.56 -1.86
N ARG A 14 7.87 -20.01 -3.04
CA ARG A 14 8.77 -20.33 -4.16
C ARG A 14 9.59 -19.14 -4.63
N SER A 15 9.04 -17.93 -4.60
CA SER A 15 9.75 -16.71 -5.05
C SER A 15 11.02 -16.40 -4.24
N VAL A 16 11.12 -16.95 -3.03
CA VAL A 16 12.28 -16.79 -2.14
C VAL A 16 13.00 -18.11 -1.88
N GLY A 17 12.76 -19.13 -2.73
CA GLY A 17 13.44 -20.43 -2.65
C GLY A 17 13.05 -21.27 -1.43
N LYS A 18 11.85 -21.08 -0.89
CA LYS A 18 11.33 -21.81 0.28
C LYS A 18 10.03 -22.54 -0.03
N THR A 19 9.67 -23.48 0.83
CA THR A 19 8.38 -24.18 0.84
C THR A 19 7.38 -23.46 1.76
N ILE A 20 6.11 -23.89 1.78
CA ILE A 20 5.13 -23.33 2.73
C ILE A 20 5.51 -23.73 4.15
N GLU A 21 5.97 -24.98 4.31
CA GLU A 21 6.37 -25.59 5.57
C GLU A 21 7.54 -24.82 6.19
N ASP A 22 8.52 -24.41 5.37
CA ASP A 22 9.64 -23.56 5.81
C ASP A 22 9.18 -22.21 6.42
N PHE A 23 8.02 -21.71 6.01
CA PHE A 23 7.43 -20.47 6.54
C PHE A 23 6.56 -20.71 7.76
N GLN A 24 6.01 -21.92 7.93
CA GLN A 24 5.23 -22.30 9.10
C GLN A 24 6.10 -22.40 10.35
N ASP A 25 7.33 -22.88 10.19
CA ASP A 25 8.30 -23.02 11.27
C ASP A 25 9.13 -21.74 11.51
N ALA A 26 8.98 -20.72 10.66
CA ALA A 26 9.72 -19.47 10.79
C ALA A 26 9.14 -18.59 11.91
N PRO A 27 9.92 -18.23 12.94
CA PRO A 27 9.43 -17.37 14.01
C PRO A 27 9.14 -15.96 13.49
N VAL A 28 7.88 -15.52 13.57
CA VAL A 28 7.49 -14.15 13.27
C VAL A 28 7.73 -13.27 14.50
N ALA A 29 8.70 -12.37 14.43
CA ALA A 29 8.95 -11.41 15.50
C ALA A 29 7.74 -10.47 15.68
N ASN A 30 7.31 -10.26 16.93
CA ASN A 30 6.18 -9.36 17.24
C ASN A 30 6.40 -7.94 16.69
N ALA A 31 7.64 -7.44 16.70
CA ALA A 31 7.98 -6.15 16.13
C ALA A 31 7.70 -6.08 14.62
N ALA A 32 8.04 -7.13 13.86
CA ALA A 32 7.78 -7.20 12.43
C ALA A 32 6.28 -7.22 12.14
N ALA A 33 5.50 -7.98 12.91
CA ALA A 33 4.04 -8.00 12.79
C ALA A 33 3.43 -6.61 13.06
N ASN A 34 3.91 -5.90 14.09
CA ASN A 34 3.43 -4.57 14.43
C ASN A 34 3.74 -3.54 13.34
N ILE A 35 4.95 -3.56 12.76
CA ILE A 35 5.32 -2.67 11.65
C ILE A 35 4.41 -2.90 10.43
N VAL A 36 4.15 -4.16 10.07
CA VAL A 36 3.25 -4.49 8.95
C VAL A 36 1.82 -4.04 9.25
N PHE A 37 1.33 -4.26 10.45
CA PHE A 37 -0.01 -3.80 10.84
C PHE A 37 -0.12 -2.27 10.82
N ASP A 38 0.87 -1.55 11.32
CA ASP A 38 0.87 -0.09 11.32
C ASP A 38 0.92 0.46 9.89
N ALA A 39 1.77 -0.12 9.03
CA ALA A 39 1.83 0.22 7.62
C ALA A 39 0.49 -0.05 6.88
N LEU A 40 -0.17 -1.18 7.17
CA LEU A 40 -1.48 -1.52 6.60
C LEU A 40 -2.61 -0.63 7.14
N ALA A 41 -2.57 -0.29 8.44
CA ALA A 41 -3.55 0.60 9.06
C ALA A 41 -3.44 2.03 8.51
N GLN A 42 -2.21 2.49 8.25
CA GLN A 42 -1.96 3.81 7.68
C GLN A 42 -2.30 3.90 6.20
N SER A 43 -2.14 2.83 5.41
CA SER A 43 -2.35 2.92 3.96
C SER A 43 -3.82 3.05 3.57
N LYS A 44 -4.79 2.71 4.45
CA LYS A 44 -6.25 2.60 4.19
C LYS A 44 -6.62 1.83 2.90
N SER A 45 -5.64 1.21 2.25
CA SER A 45 -5.78 0.46 1.02
C SER A 45 -5.92 -0.99 1.43
N GLY A 46 -7.09 -1.57 1.20
CA GLY A 46 -7.22 -3.02 1.27
C GLY A 46 -6.11 -3.70 0.45
N LEU A 47 -5.72 -4.90 0.85
CA LEU A 47 -4.80 -5.71 0.05
C LEU A 47 -5.41 -5.86 -1.34
N LEU A 48 -4.68 -5.42 -2.37
CA LEU A 48 -5.09 -5.68 -3.75
C LEU A 48 -5.16 -7.20 -3.96
N PRO A 49 -6.18 -7.71 -4.68
CA PRO A 49 -6.22 -9.12 -5.02
C PRO A 49 -4.92 -9.53 -5.73
N PRO A 50 -4.37 -10.73 -5.47
CA PRO A 50 -3.11 -11.18 -6.08
C PRO A 50 -3.09 -11.04 -7.60
N ALA A 51 -4.21 -11.35 -8.27
CA ALA A 51 -4.35 -11.19 -9.71
C ALA A 51 -4.08 -9.75 -10.21
N VAL A 52 -4.51 -8.73 -9.45
CA VAL A 52 -4.27 -7.32 -9.80
C VAL A 52 -2.79 -6.95 -9.60
N VAL A 53 -2.14 -7.54 -8.59
CA VAL A 53 -0.71 -7.34 -8.35
C VAL A 53 0.11 -7.99 -9.46
N ASP A 54 -0.27 -9.20 -9.87
CA ASP A 54 0.39 -9.95 -10.94
C ASP A 54 0.21 -9.26 -12.31
N GLU A 55 -0.99 -8.75 -12.61
CA GLU A 55 -1.26 -7.95 -13.80
C GLU A 55 -0.36 -6.70 -13.86
N ARG A 56 -0.27 -5.96 -12.75
CA ARG A 56 0.62 -4.78 -12.66
C ARG A 56 2.08 -5.15 -12.81
N ARG A 57 2.50 -6.27 -12.23
CA ARG A 57 3.88 -6.76 -12.32
C ARG A 57 4.22 -7.20 -13.74
N ALA A 58 3.28 -7.85 -14.45
CA ALA A 58 3.47 -8.25 -15.84
C ALA A 58 3.73 -7.03 -16.74
N ALA A 59 3.11 -5.88 -16.45
CA ALA A 59 3.37 -4.63 -17.16
C ALA A 59 4.78 -4.06 -16.94
N TRP A 60 5.53 -4.56 -15.95
CA TRP A 60 6.94 -4.19 -15.71
C TRP A 60 7.93 -5.16 -16.35
N LEU A 61 7.44 -6.16 -17.08
CA LEU A 61 8.26 -7.15 -17.76
C LEU A 61 8.08 -7.01 -19.26
N LYS A 62 9.18 -7.09 -20.01
CA LYS A 62 9.16 -7.18 -21.48
C LYS A 62 8.81 -8.61 -21.91
N SER A 63 8.57 -8.81 -23.21
CA SER A 63 8.26 -10.12 -23.79
C SER A 63 9.38 -11.16 -23.60
N ASP A 64 10.62 -10.72 -23.38
CA ASP A 64 11.78 -11.57 -23.08
C ASP A 64 11.96 -11.84 -21.56
N GLY A 65 11.05 -11.36 -20.71
CA GLY A 65 11.11 -11.48 -19.26
C GLY A 65 12.08 -10.51 -18.58
N SER A 66 12.77 -9.64 -19.33
CA SER A 66 13.59 -8.58 -18.76
C SER A 66 12.75 -7.45 -18.17
N PHE A 67 13.34 -6.70 -17.25
CA PHE A 67 12.64 -5.61 -16.56
C PHE A 67 12.46 -4.38 -17.47
N GLU A 68 11.24 -3.85 -17.51
CA GLU A 68 10.87 -2.63 -18.22
C GLU A 68 10.90 -1.45 -17.24
N LEU A 69 12.05 -0.76 -17.20
CA LEU A 69 12.30 0.33 -16.26
C LEU A 69 11.37 1.54 -16.47
N GLY A 70 10.94 1.82 -17.70
CA GLY A 70 10.09 2.97 -18.02
C GLY A 70 8.67 2.82 -17.48
N ALA A 71 8.07 1.65 -17.67
CA ALA A 71 6.76 1.24 -17.19
C ALA A 71 6.74 1.20 -15.66
N PHE A 72 7.80 0.66 -15.03
CA PHE A 72 7.96 0.72 -13.59
C PHE A 72 8.07 2.16 -13.07
N SER A 73 8.94 2.97 -13.68
CA SER A 73 9.13 4.38 -13.26
C SER A 73 7.85 5.20 -13.44
N GLY A 74 7.13 5.00 -14.54
CA GLY A 74 5.83 5.64 -14.77
C GLY A 74 4.73 5.17 -13.81
N ALA A 75 4.74 3.91 -13.39
CA ALA A 75 3.86 3.41 -12.34
C ALA A 75 4.21 4.03 -10.98
N LEU A 76 5.51 4.15 -10.66
CA LEU A 76 5.99 4.76 -9.42
C LEU A 76 5.62 6.23 -9.34
N SER A 77 5.86 7.02 -10.39
CA SER A 77 5.49 8.45 -10.43
C SER A 77 3.99 8.66 -10.26
N ARG A 78 3.16 7.80 -10.87
CA ARG A 78 1.69 7.84 -10.67
C ARG A 78 1.31 7.55 -9.22
N ALA A 79 1.92 6.53 -8.61
CA ALA A 79 1.67 6.21 -7.20
C ALA A 79 2.08 7.37 -6.28
N GLN A 80 3.25 7.97 -6.51
CA GLN A 80 3.71 9.16 -5.77
C GLN A 80 2.74 10.33 -5.94
N ALA A 81 2.26 10.61 -7.15
CA ALA A 81 1.29 11.67 -7.40
C ALA A 81 -0.03 11.43 -6.63
N VAL A 82 -0.52 10.18 -6.58
CA VAL A 82 -1.71 9.82 -5.79
C VAL A 82 -1.49 10.05 -4.29
N VAL A 83 -0.33 9.66 -3.76
CA VAL A 83 0.01 9.88 -2.35
C VAL A 83 0.09 11.38 -2.02
N VAL A 84 0.81 12.15 -2.85
CA VAL A 84 0.98 13.60 -2.66
C VAL A 84 -0.37 14.32 -2.75
N SER A 85 -1.19 14.01 -3.76
CA SER A 85 -2.51 14.62 -3.93
C SER A 85 -3.46 14.26 -2.78
N SER A 86 -3.49 13.00 -2.35
CA SER A 86 -4.29 12.56 -1.20
C SER A 86 -3.89 13.28 0.08
N THR A 87 -2.58 13.42 0.30
CA THR A 87 -2.03 14.14 1.46
C THR A 87 -2.38 15.63 1.42
N ALA A 88 -2.23 16.27 0.25
CA ALA A 88 -2.57 17.67 0.07
C ALA A 88 -4.06 17.95 0.31
N ILE A 89 -4.95 17.08 -0.18
CA ILE A 89 -6.39 17.19 0.04
C ILE A 89 -6.71 17.10 1.54
N LEU A 90 -6.14 16.11 2.22
CA LEU A 90 -6.48 15.84 3.62
C LEU A 90 -5.96 16.93 4.56
N TYR A 91 -4.74 17.41 4.35
CA TYR A 91 -4.06 18.32 5.30
C TYR A 91 -4.03 19.79 4.90
N ILE A 92 -4.29 20.13 3.64
CA ILE A 92 -4.25 21.53 3.17
C ILE A 92 -5.65 21.99 2.79
N VAL A 93 -6.34 21.24 1.94
CA VAL A 93 -7.65 21.66 1.40
C VAL A 93 -8.75 21.52 2.45
N THR A 94 -8.80 20.40 3.16
CA THR A 94 -9.88 20.12 4.13
C THR A 94 -9.88 21.11 5.31
N PRO A 95 -8.73 21.42 5.95
CA PRO A 95 -8.69 22.43 7.01
C PRO A 95 -8.97 23.84 6.51
N GLY A 96 -8.46 24.21 5.33
CA GLY A 96 -8.72 25.52 4.73
C GLY A 96 -10.19 25.75 4.40
N PHE A 97 -10.87 24.72 3.88
CA PHE A 97 -12.31 24.76 3.63
C PHE A 97 -13.13 24.84 4.93
N ALA A 98 -12.77 24.06 5.95
CA ALA A 98 -13.42 24.14 7.26
C ALA A 98 -13.27 25.53 7.89
N LEU A 99 -12.08 26.12 7.82
CA LEU A 99 -11.82 27.47 8.34
C LEU A 99 -12.62 28.54 7.58
N ALA A 100 -12.72 28.42 6.26
CA ALA A 100 -13.51 29.33 5.43
C ALA A 100 -15.01 29.26 5.74
N LEU A 101 -15.54 28.06 6.00
CA LEU A 101 -16.93 27.88 6.44
C LEU A 101 -17.18 28.48 7.83
N ILE A 102 -16.28 28.26 8.79
CA ILE A 102 -16.36 28.87 10.13
C ILE A 102 -16.32 30.39 10.03
N ALA A 103 -15.40 30.96 9.25
CA ALA A 103 -15.29 32.41 9.06
C ALA A 103 -16.54 33.01 8.39
N LYS A 104 -17.15 32.29 7.44
CA LYS A 104 -18.41 32.71 6.81
C LYS A 104 -19.58 32.65 7.79
N ALA A 105 -19.67 31.62 8.62
CA ALA A 105 -20.70 31.49 9.65
C ALA A 105 -20.55 32.56 10.75
N ALA A 106 -19.32 32.87 11.17
CA ALA A 106 -19.05 33.91 12.16
C ALA A 106 -19.46 35.31 11.70
N LYS A 107 -19.38 35.62 10.40
CA LYS A 107 -19.83 36.89 9.82
C LYS A 107 -21.36 37.02 9.70
N LEU A 108 -22.11 35.94 9.90
CA LEU A 108 -23.58 35.92 9.83
C LEU A 108 -24.24 36.03 11.21
N ILE A 109 -23.44 36.09 12.29
CA ILE A 109 -23.92 36.31 13.65
C ILE A 109 -23.73 37.81 13.95
N PRO A 110 -24.82 38.59 14.13
CA PRO A 110 -24.77 40.03 14.39
C PRO A 110 -24.21 40.37 15.78
#